data_AF-A0AB37GJV6-F1
#
_entry.id   AF-A0AB37GJV6-F1
#
_cell.length_a   1.000
_cell.length_b   1.000
_cell.length_c   1.000
_cell.angle_alpha   90.00
_cell.angle_beta   90.00
_cell.angle_gamma   90.00
#
_symmetry.space_group_name_H-M   'P 1'
#
loop_
_entity.id
_entity.type
_entity.pdbx_description
1 polymer ?
#
loop_
_entity_poly.entity_id
_entity_poly.type
_entity_poly.pdbx_seq_one_letter_code
_entity_poly.pdbx_strand_id
1 'polypeptide(L)'
;MSKNQPRCHCGGEMKRNGTTSKGTTRWRCKQCGASSVKRRNDITNAAVFTQFIEHCTTAISLDDLAKRNGVSRATMKRRFKWCWLVDVPDPTAGHHKRIYDQVFLDGTYTAGGCLIVAATIDHVIAWHWCKHETTRDYQLLLERIEAPLIAVIDGGQGAYSAIKKCWPTTKIQRCLVHAQRVVRRYTTTNPRTDAGRTIYRLALKLTRITTLDEAAAWGVQLHEFSTIYREWMNEKTMIKDPKTGAWTRVWTHHNVRKAYNSLNHLWRSEMLFVYLNPPAGVLAPERIKSTTNSLEGGINAQLKLLARTHRGRSGERQRRMLDWWLYLKTELPDDPVRIARQSDWGQGQLAKVSTLTQTENQADHETGRPALYDNGIDTEYTHSIGIQKGHI
;
A
#
# COMPACT_ATOMS: atom_id res chain seq x y z
N MET A 1 -30.31 4.78 40.74
CA MET A 1 -29.87 6.15 40.34
C MET A 1 -30.03 6.31 38.84
N SER A 2 -30.77 7.33 38.36
CA SER A 2 -31.06 7.47 36.93
C SER A 2 -29.78 7.72 36.13
N LYS A 3 -29.47 6.85 35.15
CA LYS A 3 -28.26 6.91 34.29
C LYS A 3 -28.17 8.18 33.42
N ASN A 4 -29.07 9.15 33.58
CA ASN A 4 -29.25 10.25 32.64
C ASN A 4 -28.91 11.66 33.16
N GLN A 5 -28.42 11.79 34.38
CA GLN A 5 -28.12 13.08 35.02
C GLN A 5 -26.59 13.34 35.04
N PRO A 6 -26.11 14.47 34.48
CA PRO A 6 -24.68 14.80 34.55
C PRO A 6 -24.25 15.13 35.99
N ARG A 7 -22.99 14.83 36.33
CA ARG A 7 -22.38 15.22 37.61
C ARG A 7 -21.63 16.54 37.47
N CYS A 8 -21.65 17.35 38.52
CA CYS A 8 -20.82 18.55 38.60
C CYS A 8 -19.35 18.19 38.86
N HIS A 9 -18.41 19.04 38.48
CA HIS A 9 -16.98 18.89 38.81
C HIS A 9 -16.73 18.86 40.33
N CYS A 10 -17.57 19.56 41.12
CA CYS A 10 -17.52 19.50 42.59
C CYS A 10 -18.15 18.24 43.20
N GLY A 11 -18.57 17.26 42.38
CA GLY A 11 -19.24 16.03 42.84
C GLY A 11 -20.75 16.16 43.12
N GLY A 12 -21.27 17.39 43.20
CA GLY A 12 -22.69 17.64 43.50
C GLY A 12 -23.69 17.20 42.43
N GLU A 13 -24.89 16.80 42.87
CA GLU A 13 -26.01 16.48 41.99
C GLU A 13 -26.49 17.70 41.19
N MET A 14 -26.83 17.49 39.92
CA MET A 14 -27.33 18.54 39.03
C MET A 14 -28.82 18.39 38.72
N LYS A 15 -29.66 19.39 38.95
CA LYS A 15 -31.08 19.37 38.58
C LYS A 15 -31.32 19.98 37.20
N ARG A 16 -32.39 19.60 36.49
CA ARG A 16 -32.81 20.28 35.25
C ARG A 16 -33.08 21.76 35.54
N ASN A 17 -32.64 22.65 34.66
CA ASN A 17 -32.71 24.10 34.82
C ASN A 17 -33.03 24.78 33.48
N GLY A 18 -34.19 24.42 32.90
CA GLY A 18 -34.66 24.94 31.61
C GLY A 18 -33.91 24.39 30.41
N THR A 19 -34.05 25.07 29.27
CA THR A 19 -33.44 24.71 27.99
C THR A 19 -32.58 25.85 27.44
N THR A 20 -31.63 25.51 26.57
CA THR A 20 -30.94 26.49 25.74
C THR A 20 -31.87 27.02 24.65
N SER A 21 -31.49 28.11 23.97
CA SER A 21 -32.18 28.60 22.76
C SER A 21 -32.25 27.57 21.62
N LYS A 22 -31.41 26.51 21.68
CA LYS A 22 -31.43 25.36 20.76
C LYS A 22 -32.23 24.16 21.32
N GLY A 23 -33.05 24.37 22.36
CA GLY A 23 -33.89 23.34 22.97
C GLY A 23 -33.16 22.32 23.86
N THR A 24 -31.85 22.46 24.08
CA THR A 24 -31.09 21.48 24.86
C THR A 24 -31.28 21.68 26.37
N THR A 25 -31.62 20.62 27.11
CA THR A 25 -31.79 20.70 28.57
C THR A 25 -30.52 21.17 29.27
N ARG A 26 -30.61 22.28 30.02
CA ARG A 26 -29.58 22.75 30.93
C ARG A 26 -29.74 22.06 32.28
N TRP A 27 -28.62 21.87 32.96
CA TRP A 27 -28.53 21.29 34.29
C TRP A 27 -27.81 22.28 35.20
N ARG A 28 -28.24 22.41 36.44
CA ARG A 28 -27.63 23.30 37.44
C ARG A 28 -27.27 22.50 38.69
N CYS A 29 -26.03 22.63 39.16
CA CYS A 29 -25.56 22.02 40.39
C CYS A 29 -26.31 22.60 41.59
N LYS A 30 -26.79 21.74 42.49
CA LYS A 30 -27.44 22.17 43.73
C LYS A 30 -26.46 22.71 44.77
N GLN A 31 -25.17 22.36 44.69
CA GLN A 31 -24.15 22.78 45.65
C GLN A 31 -23.44 24.08 45.24
N CYS A 32 -22.79 24.10 44.07
CA CYS A 32 -22.00 25.27 43.65
C CYS A 32 -22.72 26.17 42.63
N GLY A 33 -23.95 25.84 42.23
CA GLY A 33 -24.73 26.64 41.28
C GLY A 33 -24.24 26.59 39.82
N ALA A 34 -23.13 25.90 39.52
CA ALA A 34 -22.60 25.75 38.17
C ALA A 34 -23.63 25.15 37.21
N SER A 35 -23.68 25.66 35.99
CA SER A 35 -24.61 25.19 34.95
C SER A 35 -23.88 24.45 33.85
N SER A 36 -24.44 23.33 33.40
CA SER A 36 -23.91 22.51 32.33
C SER A 36 -25.00 22.03 31.38
N VAL A 37 -24.60 21.48 30.24
CA VAL A 37 -25.49 20.79 29.32
C VAL A 37 -24.92 19.39 29.13
N LYS A 38 -25.77 18.36 29.15
CA LYS A 38 -25.31 16.99 28.87
C LYS A 38 -24.91 16.91 27.40
N ARG A 39 -23.61 16.75 27.14
CA ARG A 39 -23.07 16.54 25.79
C ARG A 39 -22.85 15.04 25.56
N ARG A 40 -23.43 14.51 24.48
CA ARG A 40 -23.15 13.15 23.99
C ARG A 40 -22.09 13.22 22.90
N ASN A 41 -20.87 13.55 23.32
CA ASN A 41 -19.73 13.69 22.42
C ASN A 41 -19.39 12.34 21.76
N ASP A 42 -19.66 11.22 22.43
CA ASP A 42 -19.57 9.86 21.89
C ASP A 42 -20.38 9.66 20.60
N ILE A 43 -21.64 10.12 20.57
CA ILE A 43 -22.50 10.02 19.38
C ILE A 43 -22.02 10.97 18.29
N THR A 44 -21.61 12.18 18.68
CA THR A 44 -21.14 13.19 17.72
C THR A 44 -19.83 12.74 17.07
N ASN A 45 -18.89 12.22 17.87
CA ASN A 45 -17.61 11.71 17.41
C ASN A 45 -17.79 10.47 16.53
N ALA A 46 -18.71 9.56 16.90
CA ALA A 46 -19.06 8.42 16.06
C ALA A 46 -19.51 8.86 14.67
N ALA A 47 -20.49 9.77 14.59
CA ALA A 47 -21.00 10.29 13.31
C ALA A 47 -19.91 10.99 12.49
N VAL A 48 -19.08 11.82 13.14
CA VAL A 48 -17.95 12.49 12.47
C VAL A 48 -16.92 11.47 11.97
N PHE A 49 -16.63 10.41 12.74
CA PHE A 49 -15.68 9.39 12.33
C PHE A 49 -16.20 8.53 11.18
N THR A 50 -17.48 8.18 11.18
CA THR A 50 -18.11 7.50 10.03
C THR A 50 -17.96 8.33 8.75
N GLN A 51 -18.23 9.64 8.83
CA GLN A 51 -18.04 10.56 7.70
C GLN A 51 -16.56 10.67 7.28
N PHE A 52 -15.64 10.62 8.26
CA PHE A 52 -14.21 10.63 7.99
C PHE A 52 -13.76 9.37 7.23
N ILE A 53 -14.22 8.20 7.67
CA ILE A 53 -13.94 6.93 7.00
C ILE A 53 -14.53 6.94 5.60
N GLU A 54 -15.81 7.32 5.42
CA GLU A 54 -16.43 7.48 4.11
C GLU A 54 -15.61 8.42 3.21
N HIS A 55 -15.15 9.54 3.74
CA HIS A 55 -14.29 10.48 3.01
C HIS A 55 -12.95 9.86 2.57
N CYS A 56 -12.31 9.11 3.46
CA CYS A 56 -10.98 8.56 3.26
C CYS A 56 -10.98 7.33 2.34
N THR A 57 -12.03 6.51 2.40
CA THR A 57 -12.06 5.21 1.74
C THR A 57 -12.88 5.20 0.45
N THR A 58 -13.53 6.31 0.12
CA THR A 58 -14.31 6.49 -1.11
C THR A 58 -13.83 7.71 -1.92
N ALA A 59 -14.45 7.93 -3.08
CA ALA A 59 -14.16 9.09 -3.92
C ALA A 59 -14.90 10.37 -3.48
N ILE A 60 -15.67 10.34 -2.38
CA ILE A 60 -16.47 11.50 -1.97
C ILE A 60 -15.57 12.68 -1.56
N SER A 61 -15.84 13.85 -2.13
CA SER A 61 -15.06 15.05 -1.81
C SER A 61 -15.43 15.61 -0.43
N LEU A 62 -14.54 16.42 0.13
CA LEU A 62 -14.83 17.12 1.39
C LEU A 62 -15.96 18.16 1.19
N ASP A 63 -16.11 18.69 -0.02
CA ASP A 63 -17.15 19.66 -0.36
C ASP A 63 -18.53 19.01 -0.41
N ASP A 64 -18.63 17.80 -0.98
CA ASP A 64 -19.88 17.05 -1.04
C ASP A 64 -20.35 16.63 0.35
N LEU A 65 -19.41 16.17 1.20
CA LEU A 65 -19.70 15.89 2.61
C LEU A 65 -20.13 17.16 3.36
N ALA A 66 -19.47 18.29 3.12
CA ALA A 66 -19.82 19.55 3.75
C ALA A 66 -21.24 20.01 3.37
N LYS A 67 -21.59 19.93 2.07
CA LYS A 67 -22.95 20.20 1.57
C LYS A 67 -23.99 19.28 2.19
N ARG A 68 -23.75 17.95 2.19
CA ARG A 68 -24.65 16.95 2.80
C ARG A 68 -24.90 17.22 4.28
N ASN A 69 -23.91 17.75 4.99
CA ASN A 69 -24.00 18.06 6.41
C ASN A 69 -24.44 19.50 6.72
N GLY A 70 -24.75 20.32 5.70
CA GLY A 70 -25.15 21.72 5.88
C GLY A 70 -24.08 22.60 6.54
N VAL A 71 -22.79 22.31 6.30
CA VAL A 71 -21.66 23.04 6.88
C VAL A 71 -20.68 23.52 5.80
N SER A 72 -19.82 24.48 6.15
CA SER A 72 -18.73 24.89 5.26
C SER A 72 -17.62 23.82 5.20
N ARG A 73 -16.90 23.77 4.07
CA ARG A 73 -15.71 22.92 3.88
C ARG A 73 -14.69 23.09 5.01
N ALA A 74 -14.44 24.33 5.44
CA ALA A 74 -13.53 24.64 6.54
C ALA A 74 -13.99 24.03 7.88
N THR A 75 -15.30 24.08 8.15
CA THR A 75 -15.89 23.45 9.34
C THR A 75 -15.74 21.93 9.29
N MET A 76 -15.98 21.33 8.12
CA MET A 76 -15.82 19.89 7.92
C MET A 76 -14.36 19.44 8.13
N LYS A 77 -13.41 20.17 7.53
CA LYS A 77 -11.97 19.97 7.73
C LYS A 77 -11.58 20.02 9.21
N ARG A 78 -12.12 20.97 9.97
CA ARG A 78 -11.85 21.12 11.41
C ARG A 78 -12.42 19.95 12.21
N ARG A 79 -13.61 19.45 11.85
CA ARG A 79 -14.23 18.27 12.49
C ARG A 79 -13.38 17.02 12.34
N PHE A 80 -12.71 16.85 11.19
CA PHE A 80 -11.81 15.72 10.93
C PHE A 80 -10.44 15.81 11.61
N LYS A 81 -10.08 16.93 12.25
CA LYS A 81 -8.71 17.13 12.78
C LYS A 81 -8.28 16.01 13.73
N TRP A 82 -9.15 15.60 14.66
CA TRP A 82 -8.83 14.54 15.62
C TRP A 82 -8.91 13.14 15.00
N CYS A 83 -9.69 12.94 13.94
CA CYS A 83 -9.86 11.64 13.29
C CYS A 83 -8.54 11.12 12.69
N TRP A 84 -7.66 12.03 12.24
CA TRP A 84 -6.32 11.69 11.74
C TRP A 84 -5.40 11.07 12.80
N LEU A 85 -5.75 11.21 14.09
CA LEU A 85 -4.99 10.72 15.23
C LEU A 85 -5.44 9.33 15.68
N VAL A 86 -6.53 8.81 15.11
CA VAL A 86 -6.98 7.44 15.37
C VAL A 86 -6.09 6.49 14.59
N ASP A 87 -5.42 5.60 15.31
CA ASP A 87 -4.57 4.60 14.70
C ASP A 87 -5.36 3.50 13.99
N VAL A 88 -4.75 3.01 12.91
CA VAL A 88 -5.25 1.84 12.20
C VAL A 88 -4.65 0.61 12.89
N PRO A 89 -5.46 -0.36 13.34
CA PRO A 89 -4.94 -1.56 13.97
C PRO A 89 -4.05 -2.37 13.03
N ASP A 90 -3.09 -3.10 13.60
CA ASP A 90 -2.32 -4.07 12.85
C ASP A 90 -3.22 -5.26 12.47
N PRO A 91 -3.45 -5.52 11.18
CA PRO A 91 -4.30 -6.65 10.76
C PRO A 91 -3.73 -8.01 11.19
N THR A 92 -2.40 -8.13 11.33
CA THR A 92 -1.73 -9.41 11.62
C THR A 92 -1.98 -9.92 13.04
N ALA A 93 -2.40 -9.05 13.97
CA ALA A 93 -2.68 -9.42 15.36
C ALA A 93 -3.79 -10.50 15.50
N GLY A 94 -4.72 -10.57 14.54
CA GLY A 94 -5.77 -11.59 14.50
C GLY A 94 -5.42 -12.86 13.72
N HIS A 95 -4.30 -12.87 13.01
CA HIS A 95 -3.92 -13.93 12.05
C HIS A 95 -2.86 -14.90 12.58
N HIS A 96 -2.58 -14.91 13.89
CA HIS A 96 -1.58 -15.81 14.47
C HIS A 96 -1.84 -17.26 14.05
N LYS A 97 -0.81 -17.91 13.47
CA LYS A 97 -0.82 -19.30 12.99
C LYS A 97 -1.71 -19.59 11.76
N ARG A 98 -2.20 -18.56 11.05
CA ARG A 98 -2.95 -18.78 9.80
C ARG A 98 -2.00 -18.93 8.62
N ILE A 99 -2.03 -20.10 7.98
CA ILE A 99 -1.28 -20.40 6.75
C ILE A 99 -2.21 -20.20 5.55
N TYR A 100 -1.72 -19.50 4.53
CA TYR A 100 -2.44 -19.28 3.27
C TYR A 100 -1.88 -20.17 2.16
N ASP A 101 -2.76 -20.70 1.30
CA ASP A 101 -2.35 -21.45 0.11
C ASP A 101 -1.51 -20.58 -0.84
N GLN A 102 -1.95 -19.34 -1.08
CA GLN A 102 -1.31 -18.41 -1.99
C GLN A 102 -1.37 -16.97 -1.48
N VAL A 103 -0.23 -16.28 -1.51
CA VAL A 103 -0.10 -14.86 -1.21
C VAL A 103 0.51 -14.12 -2.39
N PHE A 104 -0.06 -12.97 -2.73
CA PHE A 104 0.48 -12.03 -3.71
C PHE A 104 1.22 -10.92 -2.99
N LEU A 105 2.41 -10.57 -3.51
CA LEU A 105 3.23 -9.49 -3.01
C LEU A 105 3.53 -8.52 -4.16
N ASP A 106 3.29 -7.24 -3.93
CA ASP A 106 3.59 -6.17 -4.89
C ASP A 106 3.86 -4.86 -4.15
N GLY A 107 4.79 -4.08 -4.68
CA GLY A 107 5.13 -2.74 -4.23
C GLY A 107 4.44 -1.68 -5.08
N THR A 108 3.82 -0.70 -4.45
CA THR A 108 3.21 0.44 -5.16
C THR A 108 3.67 1.77 -4.60
N TYR A 109 4.05 2.67 -5.52
CA TYR A 109 4.45 4.03 -5.17
C TYR A 109 3.25 4.97 -5.16
N THR A 110 3.19 5.81 -4.12
CA THR A 110 2.24 6.91 -3.95
C THR A 110 3.00 8.18 -3.56
N ALA A 111 2.31 9.32 -3.45
CA ALA A 111 2.95 10.54 -2.94
C ALA A 111 3.33 10.42 -1.43
N GLY A 112 2.71 9.48 -0.71
CA GLY A 112 3.05 9.14 0.67
C GLY A 112 4.30 8.28 0.80
N GLY A 113 4.83 7.71 -0.28
CA GLY A 113 5.97 6.78 -0.26
C GLY A 113 5.68 5.48 -0.98
N CYS A 114 6.57 4.50 -0.82
CA CYS A 114 6.37 3.15 -1.31
C CYS A 114 5.60 2.31 -0.29
N LEU A 115 4.66 1.51 -0.77
CA LEU A 115 3.82 0.64 0.04
C LEU A 115 3.90 -0.78 -0.52
N ILE A 116 4.42 -1.70 0.28
CA ILE A 116 4.43 -3.13 -0.04
C ILE A 116 3.17 -3.75 0.55
N VAL A 117 2.41 -4.47 -0.26
CA VAL A 117 1.14 -5.10 0.14
C VAL A 117 1.22 -6.61 -0.03
N ALA A 118 0.80 -7.34 1.01
CA ALA A 118 0.55 -8.77 0.99
C ALA A 118 -0.97 -9.02 1.00
N ALA A 119 -1.46 -9.81 0.04
CA ALA A 119 -2.88 -10.12 -0.07
C ALA A 119 -3.11 -11.54 -0.58
N THR A 120 -4.29 -12.10 -0.27
CA THR A 120 -4.85 -13.24 -1.00
C THR A 120 -5.63 -12.74 -2.22
N ILE A 121 -6.35 -13.63 -2.91
CA ILE A 121 -7.31 -13.19 -3.94
C ILE A 121 -8.52 -12.45 -3.34
N ASP A 122 -8.82 -12.66 -2.06
CA ASP A 122 -10.06 -12.20 -1.43
C ASP A 122 -9.85 -10.94 -0.56
N HIS A 123 -8.71 -10.84 0.12
CA HIS A 123 -8.48 -9.81 1.12
C HIS A 123 -6.99 -9.47 1.31
N VAL A 124 -6.74 -8.28 1.87
CA VAL A 124 -5.42 -7.82 2.31
C VAL A 124 -5.03 -8.54 3.60
N ILE A 125 -3.80 -9.04 3.67
CA ILE A 125 -3.24 -9.69 4.85
C ILE A 125 -2.47 -8.67 5.69
N ALA A 126 -1.54 -7.96 5.05
CA ALA A 126 -0.68 -6.99 5.72
C ALA A 126 -0.08 -6.02 4.71
N TRP A 127 0.50 -4.93 5.21
CA TRP A 127 1.24 -3.96 4.41
C TRP A 127 2.38 -3.33 5.21
N HIS A 128 3.32 -2.74 4.48
CA HIS A 128 4.48 -2.06 5.04
C HIS A 128 4.86 -0.83 4.19
N TRP A 129 5.02 0.32 4.86
CA TRP A 129 5.49 1.56 4.23
C TRP A 129 7.01 1.62 4.24
N CYS A 130 7.60 1.90 3.09
CA CYS A 130 9.04 2.08 2.93
C CYS A 130 9.37 3.21 1.95
N LYS A 131 10.65 3.59 1.87
CA LYS A 131 11.14 4.56 0.89
C LYS A 131 11.38 3.92 -0.48
N HIS A 132 12.00 2.75 -0.46
CA HIS A 132 12.36 1.96 -1.64
C HIS A 132 12.00 0.51 -1.38
N GLU A 133 11.78 -0.26 -2.44
CA GLU A 133 11.55 -1.69 -2.32
C GLU A 133 12.87 -2.44 -2.12
N THR A 134 13.35 -2.51 -0.87
CA THR A 134 14.56 -3.28 -0.54
C THR A 134 14.21 -4.66 0.02
N THR A 135 15.19 -5.55 0.03
CA THR A 135 15.07 -6.86 0.68
C THR A 135 14.68 -6.74 2.16
N ARG A 136 15.19 -5.73 2.88
CA ARG A 136 14.88 -5.49 4.30
C ARG A 136 13.41 -5.13 4.48
N ASP A 137 12.87 -4.26 3.63
CA ASP A 137 11.47 -3.81 3.73
C ASP A 137 10.49 -4.97 3.46
N TYR A 138 10.82 -5.85 2.51
CA TYR A 138 10.06 -7.08 2.35
C TYR A 138 10.18 -7.96 3.60
N GLN A 139 11.37 -8.19 4.17
CA GLN A 139 11.54 -9.00 5.39
C GLN A 139 10.66 -8.49 6.55
N LEU A 140 10.62 -7.18 6.78
CA LEU A 140 9.77 -6.56 7.82
C LEU A 140 8.27 -6.83 7.63
N LEU A 141 7.83 -6.99 6.38
CA LEU A 141 6.46 -7.42 6.08
C LEU A 141 6.29 -8.93 6.28
N LEU A 142 7.21 -9.74 5.75
CA LEU A 142 7.08 -11.20 5.70
C LEU A 142 7.19 -11.84 7.09
N GLU A 143 8.02 -11.30 7.98
CA GLU A 143 8.21 -11.81 9.35
C GLU A 143 6.94 -11.70 10.22
N ARG A 144 5.96 -10.88 9.80
CA ARG A 144 4.67 -10.72 10.49
C ARG A 144 3.60 -11.71 10.00
N ILE A 145 3.89 -12.52 8.99
CA ILE A 145 2.94 -13.42 8.34
C ILE A 145 3.54 -14.83 8.32
N GLU A 146 2.72 -15.83 8.65
CA GLU A 146 3.12 -17.23 8.52
C GLU A 146 3.43 -17.58 7.05
N ALA A 147 4.41 -18.48 6.86
CA ALA A 147 4.87 -18.85 5.53
C ALA A 147 3.72 -19.47 4.71
N PRO A 148 3.34 -18.89 3.56
CA PRO A 148 2.31 -19.47 2.70
C PRO A 148 2.89 -20.64 1.89
N LEU A 149 2.03 -21.45 1.28
CA LEU A 149 2.49 -22.53 0.41
C LEU A 149 3.07 -21.98 -0.91
N ILE A 150 2.45 -20.93 -1.45
CA ILE A 150 2.85 -20.26 -2.68
C ILE A 150 2.94 -18.74 -2.46
N ALA A 151 4.03 -18.11 -2.91
CA ALA A 151 4.16 -16.66 -3.01
C ALA A 151 4.25 -16.24 -4.48
N VAL A 152 3.39 -15.33 -4.92
CA VAL A 152 3.39 -14.78 -6.29
C VAL A 152 3.93 -13.35 -6.28
N ILE A 153 4.95 -13.08 -7.09
CA ILE A 153 5.60 -11.77 -7.19
C ILE A 153 5.57 -11.21 -8.62
N ASP A 154 5.47 -9.90 -8.75
CA ASP A 154 5.44 -9.13 -10.00
C ASP A 154 6.86 -8.86 -10.57
N GLY A 155 7.84 -8.71 -9.67
CA GLY A 155 9.07 -7.91 -9.79
C GLY A 155 10.15 -8.30 -8.78
N GLY A 156 11.37 -7.78 -8.91
CA GLY A 156 12.23 -7.54 -7.74
C GLY A 156 13.13 -8.69 -7.23
N GLN A 157 14.46 -8.44 -7.26
CA GLN A 157 15.44 -9.23 -6.51
C GLN A 157 15.24 -9.13 -4.99
N GLY A 158 14.70 -7.99 -4.52
CA GLY A 158 14.41 -7.76 -3.09
C GLY A 158 13.36 -8.72 -2.55
N ALA A 159 12.20 -8.80 -3.20
CA ALA A 159 11.11 -9.71 -2.83
C ALA A 159 11.58 -11.18 -2.85
N TYR A 160 12.23 -11.60 -3.94
CA TYR A 160 12.76 -12.96 -4.07
C TYR A 160 13.70 -13.34 -2.91
N SER A 161 14.68 -12.47 -2.62
CA SER A 161 15.67 -12.73 -1.57
C SER A 161 15.04 -12.75 -0.18
N ALA A 162 14.05 -11.88 0.07
CA ALA A 162 13.32 -11.86 1.33
C ALA A 162 12.50 -13.13 1.54
N ILE A 163 11.75 -13.58 0.52
CA ILE A 163 10.96 -14.81 0.58
C ILE A 163 11.87 -16.01 0.85
N LYS A 164 13.00 -16.13 0.13
CA LYS A 164 13.93 -17.24 0.36
C LYS A 164 14.51 -17.30 1.78
N LYS A 165 14.66 -16.14 2.43
CA LYS A 165 15.15 -16.05 3.81
C LYS A 165 14.05 -16.31 4.83
N CYS A 166 12.91 -15.61 4.72
CA CYS A 166 11.82 -15.69 5.70
C CYS A 166 10.99 -16.97 5.56
N TRP A 167 10.79 -17.44 4.32
CA TRP A 167 9.91 -18.55 3.98
C TRP A 167 10.63 -19.57 3.07
N PRO A 168 11.62 -20.30 3.59
CA PRO A 168 12.50 -21.15 2.78
C PRO A 168 11.78 -22.30 2.06
N THR A 169 10.65 -22.76 2.60
CA THR A 169 9.84 -23.86 2.06
C THR A 169 8.78 -23.40 1.05
N THR A 170 8.46 -22.10 0.99
CA THR A 170 7.45 -21.55 0.09
C THR A 170 7.87 -21.63 -1.37
N LYS A 171 6.96 -22.09 -2.24
CA LYS A 171 7.18 -22.07 -3.69
C LYS A 171 6.94 -20.66 -4.22
N ILE A 172 7.91 -20.12 -4.97
CA ILE A 172 7.81 -18.78 -5.54
C ILE A 172 7.36 -18.88 -6.98
N GLN A 173 6.29 -18.16 -7.30
CA GLN A 173 5.80 -18.01 -8.66
C GLN A 173 6.00 -16.58 -9.16
N ARG A 174 6.40 -16.47 -10.41
CA ARG A 174 6.44 -15.21 -11.13
C ARG A 174 5.11 -14.96 -11.83
N CYS A 175 4.56 -13.76 -11.68
CA CYS A 175 3.38 -13.37 -12.46
C CYS A 175 3.64 -13.47 -13.98
N LEU A 176 2.84 -14.27 -14.68
CA LEU A 176 3.01 -14.52 -16.12
C LEU A 176 2.84 -13.26 -16.97
N VAL A 177 1.92 -12.37 -16.58
CA VAL A 177 1.73 -11.07 -17.25
C VAL A 177 2.97 -10.19 -17.09
N HIS A 178 3.66 -10.25 -15.95
CA HIS A 178 4.92 -9.53 -15.75
C HIS A 178 6.06 -10.13 -16.56
N ALA A 179 6.16 -11.46 -16.60
CA ALA A 179 7.13 -12.14 -17.45
C ALA A 179 6.96 -11.72 -18.93
N GLN A 180 5.71 -11.69 -19.41
CA GLN A 180 5.38 -11.20 -20.75
C GLN A 180 5.73 -9.72 -20.95
N ARG A 181 5.40 -8.85 -19.97
CA ARG A 181 5.75 -7.41 -20.02
C ARG A 181 7.26 -7.17 -20.07
N VAL A 182 8.06 -7.98 -19.38
CA VAL A 182 9.53 -7.92 -19.42
C VAL A 182 10.05 -8.26 -20.81
N VAL A 183 9.56 -9.34 -21.43
CA VAL A 183 9.93 -9.69 -22.81
C VAL A 183 9.55 -8.57 -23.76
N ARG A 184 8.30 -8.07 -23.67
CA ARG A 184 7.82 -6.95 -24.50
C ARG A 184 8.67 -5.69 -24.35
N ARG A 185 9.19 -5.41 -23.15
CA ARG A 185 10.09 -4.25 -22.92
C ARG A 185 11.36 -4.35 -23.77
N TYR A 186 11.90 -5.56 -23.93
CA TYR A 186 13.11 -5.78 -24.73
C TYR A 186 12.83 -5.92 -26.23
N THR A 187 11.74 -6.60 -26.62
CA THR A 187 11.45 -6.87 -28.03
C THR A 187 10.58 -5.81 -28.70
N THR A 188 9.86 -5.00 -27.93
CA THR A 188 8.69 -4.20 -28.32
C THR A 188 7.47 -5.05 -28.74
N THR A 189 6.34 -4.41 -29.00
CA THR A 189 5.09 -5.07 -29.45
C THR A 189 5.16 -5.52 -30.91
N ASN A 190 6.00 -4.88 -31.74
CA ASN A 190 6.21 -5.25 -33.14
C ASN A 190 7.71 -5.43 -33.44
N PRO A 191 8.31 -6.55 -33.01
CA PRO A 191 9.73 -6.79 -33.23
C PRO A 191 10.04 -6.92 -34.73
N ARG A 192 11.13 -6.28 -35.18
CA ARG A 192 11.55 -6.30 -36.59
C ARG A 192 12.31 -7.58 -36.96
N THR A 193 13.09 -8.11 -36.02
CA THR A 193 13.90 -9.32 -36.24
C THR A 193 13.06 -10.57 -36.06
N ASP A 194 13.41 -11.61 -36.80
CA ASP A 194 12.76 -12.92 -36.69
C ASP A 194 12.85 -13.49 -35.27
N ALA A 195 14.06 -13.49 -34.68
CA ALA A 195 14.28 -13.88 -33.29
C ALA A 195 13.42 -13.09 -32.29
N GLY A 196 13.29 -11.78 -32.49
CA GLY A 196 12.45 -10.92 -31.66
C GLY A 196 10.96 -11.29 -31.74
N ARG A 197 10.47 -11.60 -32.95
CA ARG A 197 9.07 -12.05 -33.16
C ARG A 197 8.84 -13.40 -32.50
N THR A 198 9.76 -14.34 -32.66
CA THR A 198 9.65 -15.69 -32.12
C THR A 198 9.62 -15.69 -30.59
N ILE A 199 10.56 -15.02 -29.93
CA ILE A 199 10.57 -14.96 -28.45
C ILE A 199 9.36 -14.20 -27.89
N TYR A 200 8.90 -13.15 -28.59
CA TYR A 200 7.71 -12.43 -28.15
C TYR A 200 6.44 -13.28 -28.28
N ARG A 201 6.26 -14.01 -29.40
CA ARG A 201 5.16 -14.98 -29.55
C ARG A 201 5.19 -16.05 -28.46
N LEU A 202 6.37 -16.56 -28.12
CA LEU A 202 6.52 -17.53 -27.03
C LEU A 202 6.08 -16.95 -25.68
N ALA A 203 6.44 -15.68 -25.41
CA ALA A 203 5.98 -14.97 -24.21
C ALA A 203 4.46 -14.73 -24.18
N LEU A 204 3.82 -14.47 -25.34
CA LEU A 204 2.37 -14.34 -25.44
C LEU A 204 1.62 -15.64 -25.12
N LYS A 205 2.24 -16.80 -25.37
CA LYS A 205 1.64 -18.11 -25.06
C LYS A 205 1.57 -18.38 -23.56
N LEU A 206 2.43 -17.79 -22.74
CA LEU A 206 2.52 -18.07 -21.30
C LEU A 206 1.16 -18.02 -20.59
N THR A 207 0.38 -16.96 -20.84
CA THR A 207 -0.91 -16.73 -20.16
C THR A 207 -2.05 -17.62 -20.66
N ARG A 208 -1.81 -18.43 -21.71
CA ARG A 208 -2.78 -19.37 -22.28
C ARG A 208 -2.55 -20.81 -21.84
N ILE A 209 -1.44 -21.08 -21.16
CA ILE A 209 -1.10 -22.42 -20.68
C ILE A 209 -2.02 -22.74 -19.50
N THR A 210 -2.62 -23.92 -19.53
CA THR A 210 -3.57 -24.41 -18.53
C THR A 210 -3.27 -25.84 -18.06
N THR A 211 -2.36 -26.54 -18.73
CA THR A 211 -1.98 -27.92 -18.40
C THR A 211 -0.47 -28.10 -18.32
N LEU A 212 -0.03 -29.16 -17.63
CA LEU A 212 1.40 -29.49 -17.50
C LEU A 212 2.03 -29.89 -18.84
N ASP A 213 1.28 -30.56 -19.72
CA ASP A 213 1.76 -30.92 -21.06
C ASP A 213 2.02 -29.68 -21.92
N GLU A 214 1.14 -28.68 -21.85
CA GLU A 214 1.34 -27.39 -22.51
C GLU A 214 2.56 -26.64 -21.94
N ALA A 215 2.77 -26.71 -20.62
CA ALA A 215 3.95 -26.12 -19.97
C ALA A 215 5.25 -26.80 -20.41
N ALA A 216 5.25 -28.13 -20.52
CA ALA A 216 6.39 -28.90 -21.03
C ALA A 216 6.68 -28.56 -22.50
N ALA A 217 5.65 -28.52 -23.36
CA ALA A 217 5.76 -28.12 -24.76
C ALA A 217 6.28 -26.67 -24.91
N TRP A 218 5.87 -25.77 -24.02
CA TRP A 218 6.40 -24.41 -23.97
C TRP A 218 7.90 -24.38 -23.61
N GLY A 219 8.33 -25.21 -22.65
CA GLY A 219 9.73 -25.39 -22.28
C GLY A 219 10.60 -25.90 -23.43
N VAL A 220 10.07 -26.84 -24.22
CA VAL A 220 10.71 -27.34 -25.46
C VAL A 220 10.89 -26.21 -26.47
N GLN A 221 9.84 -25.42 -26.73
CA GLN A 221 9.93 -24.27 -27.64
C GLN A 221 10.94 -23.21 -27.18
N LEU A 222 11.07 -23.00 -25.86
CA LEU A 222 12.09 -22.10 -25.32
C LEU A 222 13.51 -22.64 -25.57
N HIS A 223 13.70 -23.96 -25.42
CA HIS A 223 14.98 -24.60 -25.71
C HIS A 223 15.31 -24.55 -27.21
N GLU A 224 14.35 -24.86 -28.08
CA GLU A 224 14.49 -24.77 -29.54
C GLU A 224 14.88 -23.37 -29.99
N PHE A 225 14.23 -22.33 -29.43
CA PHE A 225 14.61 -20.94 -29.67
C PHE A 225 16.10 -20.70 -29.37
N SER A 226 16.57 -21.21 -28.23
CA SER A 226 17.97 -21.05 -27.82
C SER A 226 18.94 -21.73 -28.78
N THR A 227 18.55 -22.85 -29.37
CA THR A 227 19.34 -23.63 -30.32
C THR A 227 19.42 -22.93 -31.67
N ILE A 228 18.27 -22.51 -32.22
CA ILE A 228 18.18 -21.85 -33.54
C ILE A 228 18.92 -20.51 -33.55
N TYR A 229 18.69 -19.66 -32.55
CA TYR A 229 19.27 -18.32 -32.52
C TYR A 229 20.55 -18.22 -31.69
N ARG A 230 21.20 -19.34 -31.34
CA ARG A 230 22.38 -19.35 -30.45
C ARG A 230 23.53 -18.50 -31.00
N GLU A 231 23.93 -18.79 -32.24
CA GLU A 231 25.07 -18.15 -32.89
C GLU A 231 24.75 -16.67 -33.12
N TRP A 232 23.57 -16.38 -33.66
CA TRP A 232 23.06 -15.04 -33.83
C TRP A 232 23.07 -14.25 -32.51
N MET A 233 22.48 -14.76 -31.43
CA MET A 233 22.50 -14.09 -30.11
C MET A 233 23.89 -13.94 -29.49
N ASN A 234 24.89 -14.67 -29.98
CA ASN A 234 26.27 -14.61 -29.53
C ASN A 234 27.14 -13.67 -30.40
N GLU A 235 26.59 -13.08 -31.46
CA GLU A 235 27.27 -12.04 -32.22
C GLU A 235 27.63 -10.85 -31.31
N LYS A 236 28.85 -10.32 -31.52
CA LYS A 236 29.39 -9.17 -30.78
C LYS A 236 29.83 -8.10 -31.76
N THR A 237 29.47 -6.86 -31.47
CA THR A 237 29.92 -5.68 -32.21
C THR A 237 30.90 -4.88 -31.35
N MET A 238 31.94 -4.34 -31.97
CA MET A 238 32.86 -3.41 -31.33
C MET A 238 32.25 -2.01 -31.31
N ILE A 239 32.11 -1.43 -30.14
CA ILE A 239 31.71 -0.03 -29.96
C ILE A 239 32.82 0.74 -29.27
N LYS A 240 33.01 2.00 -29.67
CA LYS A 240 33.95 2.90 -29.01
C LYS A 240 33.20 3.65 -27.90
N ASP A 241 33.70 3.56 -26.68
CA ASP A 241 33.13 4.31 -25.55
C ASP A 241 33.33 5.82 -25.80
N PRO A 242 32.26 6.63 -25.86
CA PRO A 242 32.37 8.07 -26.08
C PRO A 242 33.14 8.81 -24.99
N LYS A 243 33.19 8.27 -23.76
CA LYS A 243 33.84 8.91 -22.60
C LYS A 243 35.31 8.55 -22.48
N THR A 244 35.65 7.29 -22.70
CA THR A 244 37.01 6.77 -22.48
C THR A 244 37.81 6.57 -23.77
N GLY A 245 37.15 6.59 -24.93
CA GLY A 245 37.76 6.32 -26.23
C GLY A 245 38.15 4.85 -26.44
N ALA A 246 37.95 3.99 -25.44
CA ALA A 246 38.30 2.58 -25.48
C ALA A 246 37.30 1.77 -26.31
N TRP A 247 37.81 0.75 -26.99
CA TRP A 247 36.97 -0.21 -27.72
C TRP A 247 36.43 -1.28 -26.78
N THR A 248 35.11 -1.48 -26.79
CA THR A 248 34.43 -2.50 -26.00
C THR A 248 33.59 -3.41 -26.87
N ARG A 249 33.58 -4.70 -26.53
CA ARG A 249 32.74 -5.71 -27.18
C ARG A 249 31.39 -5.77 -26.51
N VAL A 250 30.32 -5.45 -27.24
CA VAL A 250 28.93 -5.60 -26.76
C VAL A 250 28.18 -6.61 -27.60
N TRP A 251 27.20 -7.28 -26.99
CA TRP A 251 26.30 -8.17 -27.73
C TRP A 251 25.47 -7.37 -28.73
N THR A 252 25.53 -7.75 -30.00
CA THR A 252 24.80 -7.07 -31.08
C THR A 252 23.30 -7.11 -30.80
N HIS A 253 22.80 -8.28 -30.38
CA HIS A 253 21.37 -8.53 -30.14
C HIS A 253 21.02 -8.57 -28.65
N HIS A 254 21.58 -7.65 -27.87
CA HIS A 254 21.45 -7.62 -26.41
C HIS A 254 19.99 -7.66 -25.90
N ASN A 255 19.05 -7.04 -26.62
CA ASN A 255 17.64 -7.01 -26.22
C ASN A 255 16.97 -8.39 -26.32
N VAL A 256 17.12 -9.07 -27.45
CA VAL A 256 16.58 -10.43 -27.62
C VAL A 256 17.24 -11.38 -26.62
N ARG A 257 18.55 -11.23 -26.42
CA ARG A 257 19.29 -11.99 -25.40
C ARG A 257 18.74 -11.77 -23.99
N LYS A 258 18.43 -10.52 -23.59
CA LYS A 258 17.81 -10.20 -22.30
C LYS A 258 16.40 -10.80 -22.19
N ALA A 259 15.59 -10.73 -23.25
CA ALA A 259 14.26 -11.34 -23.29
C ALA A 259 14.35 -12.86 -23.07
N TYR A 260 15.18 -13.56 -23.84
CA TYR A 260 15.39 -15.00 -23.69
C TYR A 260 15.90 -15.35 -22.29
N ASN A 261 16.96 -14.69 -21.81
CA ASN A 261 17.52 -14.98 -20.50
C ASN A 261 16.51 -14.74 -19.36
N SER A 262 15.61 -13.76 -19.50
CA SER A 262 14.57 -13.52 -18.51
C SER A 262 13.58 -14.69 -18.41
N LEU A 263 13.16 -15.27 -19.54
CA LEU A 263 12.29 -16.44 -19.56
C LEU A 263 13.04 -17.70 -19.12
N ASN A 264 14.26 -17.90 -19.62
CA ASN A 264 15.09 -19.06 -19.30
C ASN A 264 15.42 -19.13 -17.81
N HIS A 265 15.70 -17.99 -17.17
CA HIS A 265 15.87 -17.95 -15.72
C HIS A 265 14.59 -18.43 -15.01
N LEU A 266 13.42 -17.89 -15.37
CA LEU A 266 12.16 -18.26 -14.72
C LEU A 266 11.80 -19.73 -14.92
N TRP A 267 12.08 -20.28 -16.10
CA TRP A 267 11.92 -21.70 -16.39
C TRP A 267 12.86 -22.56 -15.54
N ARG A 268 14.17 -22.28 -15.54
CA ARG A 268 15.17 -23.06 -14.80
C ARG A 268 15.02 -22.97 -13.28
N SER A 269 14.44 -21.88 -12.78
CA SER A 269 14.12 -21.70 -11.36
C SER A 269 12.73 -22.22 -10.99
N GLU A 270 12.02 -22.89 -11.91
CA GLU A 270 10.67 -23.45 -11.69
C GLU A 270 9.62 -22.41 -11.24
N MET A 271 9.77 -21.15 -11.65
CA MET A 271 8.94 -20.03 -11.18
C MET A 271 7.73 -19.73 -12.07
N LEU A 272 7.55 -20.40 -13.21
CA LEU A 272 6.48 -20.06 -14.17
C LEU A 272 5.16 -20.79 -13.91
N PHE A 273 5.22 -22.06 -13.50
CA PHE A 273 4.09 -22.99 -13.60
C PHE A 273 3.68 -23.62 -12.26
N VAL A 274 4.02 -22.98 -11.14
CA VAL A 274 3.66 -23.48 -9.79
C VAL A 274 2.15 -23.66 -9.65
N TYR A 275 1.33 -22.81 -10.28
CA TYR A 275 -0.13 -22.92 -10.27
C TYR A 275 -0.70 -24.17 -10.95
N LEU A 276 0.07 -24.82 -11.85
CA LEU A 276 -0.34 -26.06 -12.52
C LEU A 276 -0.02 -27.31 -11.71
N ASN A 277 0.98 -27.21 -10.82
CA ASN A 277 1.38 -28.29 -9.93
C ASN A 277 1.66 -27.70 -8.53
N PRO A 278 0.61 -27.28 -7.81
CA PRO A 278 0.76 -26.71 -6.48
C PRO A 278 1.37 -27.73 -5.51
N PRO A 279 2.11 -27.27 -4.48
CA PRO A 279 2.68 -28.16 -3.48
C PRO A 279 1.59 -28.90 -2.68
N ALA A 280 1.94 -30.05 -2.13
CA ALA A 280 1.06 -30.79 -1.23
C ALA A 280 0.63 -29.91 -0.04
N GLY A 281 -0.65 -29.99 0.35
CA GLY A 281 -1.23 -29.21 1.43
C GLY A 281 -2.06 -28.00 0.98
N VAL A 282 -2.02 -27.62 -0.30
CA VAL A 282 -2.96 -26.63 -0.86
C VAL A 282 -4.37 -27.19 -0.78
N LEU A 283 -5.28 -26.44 -0.13
CA LEU A 283 -6.65 -26.86 0.10
C LEU A 283 -7.54 -26.66 -1.12
N ALA A 284 -7.31 -25.59 -1.90
CA ALA A 284 -8.10 -25.24 -3.08
C ALA A 284 -7.23 -25.00 -4.33
N PRO A 285 -6.71 -26.07 -4.97
CA PRO A 285 -5.85 -25.96 -6.15
C PRO A 285 -6.45 -25.14 -7.30
N GLU A 286 -7.77 -25.23 -7.52
CA GLU A 286 -8.50 -24.52 -8.55
C GLU A 286 -8.55 -22.99 -8.36
N ARG A 287 -8.27 -22.51 -7.14
CA ARG A 287 -8.23 -21.09 -6.82
C ARG A 287 -6.87 -20.45 -7.08
N ILE A 288 -5.80 -21.25 -7.23
CA ILE A 288 -4.43 -20.77 -7.41
C ILE A 288 -4.32 -20.00 -8.74
N LYS A 289 -3.79 -18.77 -8.68
CA LYS A 289 -3.66 -17.90 -9.86
C LYS A 289 -2.23 -17.85 -10.37
N SER A 290 -2.10 -17.69 -11.69
CA SER A 290 -0.83 -17.48 -12.39
C SER A 290 -0.39 -16.01 -12.45
N THR A 291 -1.26 -15.08 -12.03
CA THR A 291 -1.05 -13.63 -12.17
C THR A 291 -1.38 -12.86 -10.89
N THR A 292 -0.73 -11.72 -10.70
CA THR A 292 -0.95 -10.72 -9.63
C THR A 292 -2.12 -9.77 -9.94
N ASN A 293 -3.01 -10.11 -10.88
CA ASN A 293 -4.06 -9.20 -11.35
C ASN A 293 -5.02 -8.75 -10.24
N SER A 294 -5.32 -9.63 -9.26
CA SER A 294 -6.13 -9.29 -8.08
C SER A 294 -5.49 -8.16 -7.26
N LEU A 295 -4.17 -8.22 -7.08
CA LEU A 295 -3.40 -7.23 -6.35
C LEU A 295 -3.18 -5.95 -7.16
N GLU A 296 -2.70 -6.05 -8.40
CA GLU A 296 -2.42 -4.88 -9.24
C GLU A 296 -3.68 -4.16 -9.73
N GLY A 297 -4.61 -4.91 -10.30
CA GLY A 297 -5.83 -4.39 -10.91
C GLY A 297 -6.95 -4.13 -9.90
N GLY A 298 -6.94 -4.82 -8.76
CA GLY A 298 -7.88 -4.59 -7.67
C GLY A 298 -7.34 -3.59 -6.66
N ILE A 299 -6.42 -4.05 -5.81
CA ILE A 299 -5.96 -3.29 -4.64
C ILE A 299 -5.12 -2.07 -5.04
N ASN A 300 -4.05 -2.26 -5.81
CA ASN A 300 -3.10 -1.20 -6.14
C ASN A 300 -3.71 -0.14 -7.07
N ALA A 301 -4.59 -0.54 -7.99
CA ALA A 301 -5.36 0.39 -8.80
C ALA A 301 -6.26 1.29 -7.94
N GLN A 302 -6.94 0.73 -6.94
CA GLN A 302 -7.81 1.49 -6.04
C GLN A 302 -7.02 2.40 -5.10
N LEU A 303 -5.88 1.94 -4.56
CA LEU A 303 -4.96 2.79 -3.79
C LEU A 303 -4.52 4.01 -4.60
N LYS A 304 -4.10 3.80 -5.85
CA LYS A 304 -3.72 4.87 -6.78
C LYS A 304 -4.89 5.77 -7.14
N LEU A 305 -6.11 5.23 -7.25
CA LEU A 305 -7.30 6.04 -7.49
C LEU A 305 -7.58 6.94 -6.28
N LEU A 306 -7.63 6.39 -5.07
CA LEU A 306 -7.86 7.16 -3.85
C LEU A 306 -6.80 8.24 -3.65
N ALA A 307 -5.52 7.90 -3.80
CA ALA A 307 -4.43 8.87 -3.72
C ALA A 307 -4.58 10.02 -4.74
N ARG A 308 -5.11 9.73 -5.94
CA ARG A 308 -5.38 10.74 -6.98
C ARG A 308 -6.62 11.58 -6.69
N THR A 309 -7.73 10.98 -6.26
CA THR A 309 -8.96 11.71 -5.91
C THR A 309 -8.71 12.67 -4.75
N HIS A 310 -7.83 12.27 -3.84
CA HIS A 310 -7.52 12.99 -2.61
C HIS A 310 -6.17 13.72 -2.65
N ARG A 311 -5.76 14.20 -3.84
CA ARG A 311 -4.54 14.98 -4.07
C ARG A 311 -4.44 16.23 -3.18
N GLY A 312 -3.21 16.67 -2.92
CA GLY A 312 -2.91 17.86 -2.10
C GLY A 312 -2.93 17.62 -0.59
N ARG A 313 -3.07 16.37 -0.14
CA ARG A 313 -2.84 15.98 1.25
C ARG A 313 -1.33 15.85 1.53
N SER A 314 -0.93 16.10 2.78
CA SER A 314 0.40 15.72 3.25
C SER A 314 0.60 14.20 3.18
N GLY A 315 1.86 13.75 3.08
CA GLY A 315 2.17 12.32 2.97
C GLY A 315 1.60 11.50 4.13
N GLU A 316 1.71 11.97 5.38
CA GLU A 316 1.12 11.31 6.56
C GLU A 316 -0.41 11.13 6.48
N ARG A 317 -1.13 12.17 6.05
CA ARG A 317 -2.59 12.05 5.88
C ARG A 317 -2.95 11.12 4.73
N GLN A 318 -2.15 11.10 3.67
CA GLN A 318 -2.34 10.15 2.58
C GLN A 318 -2.07 8.71 3.06
N ARG A 319 -1.00 8.47 3.83
CA ARG A 319 -0.71 7.16 4.43
C ARG A 319 -1.86 6.68 5.28
N ARG A 320 -2.29 7.48 6.27
CA ARG A 320 -3.41 7.14 7.17
C ARG A 320 -4.70 6.80 6.42
N MET A 321 -5.00 7.54 5.36
CA MET A 321 -6.17 7.29 4.51
C MET A 321 -6.07 5.95 3.79
N LEU A 322 -4.91 5.63 3.22
CA LEU A 322 -4.67 4.36 2.53
C LEU A 322 -4.63 3.20 3.52
N ASP A 323 -4.06 3.39 4.72
CA ASP A 323 -4.09 2.40 5.81
C ASP A 323 -5.51 2.04 6.21
N TRP A 324 -6.40 3.03 6.40
CA TRP A 324 -7.82 2.78 6.69
C TRP A 324 -8.52 2.01 5.56
N TRP A 325 -8.22 2.36 4.30
CA TRP A 325 -8.80 1.65 3.17
C TRP A 325 -8.31 0.19 3.10
N LEU A 326 -7.01 -0.05 3.31
CA LEU A 326 -6.44 -1.41 3.36
C LEU A 326 -7.00 -2.23 4.52
N TYR A 327 -7.14 -1.61 5.69
CA TYR A 327 -7.72 -2.24 6.86
C TYR A 327 -9.14 -2.73 6.58
N LEU A 328 -9.99 -1.91 5.96
CA LEU A 328 -11.34 -2.31 5.55
C LEU A 328 -11.37 -3.39 4.44
N LYS A 329 -10.23 -3.72 3.84
CA LYS A 329 -10.06 -4.81 2.87
C LYS A 329 -9.40 -6.05 3.45
N THR A 330 -9.19 -6.09 4.76
CA THR A 330 -8.81 -7.32 5.47
C THR A 330 -10.00 -8.29 5.53
N GLU A 331 -9.77 -9.52 5.96
CA GLU A 331 -10.80 -10.57 5.95
C GLU A 331 -12.00 -10.24 6.85
N LEU A 332 -11.73 -9.75 8.07
CA LEU A 332 -12.73 -9.42 9.07
C LEU A 332 -12.36 -8.11 9.77
N PRO A 333 -12.54 -6.96 9.10
CA PRO A 333 -12.25 -5.67 9.70
C PRO A 333 -13.24 -5.37 10.82
N ASP A 334 -12.74 -4.82 11.93
CA ASP A 334 -13.60 -4.28 12.97
C ASP A 334 -14.26 -2.96 12.52
N ASP A 335 -15.39 -2.63 13.16
CA ASP A 335 -16.04 -1.33 12.97
C ASP A 335 -15.07 -0.18 13.33
N PRO A 336 -14.73 0.70 12.37
CA PRO A 336 -13.87 1.86 12.61
C PRO A 336 -14.32 2.72 13.79
N VAL A 337 -15.63 2.86 14.01
CA VAL A 337 -16.15 3.64 15.15
C VAL A 337 -15.83 2.97 16.48
N ARG A 338 -15.86 1.63 16.54
CA ARG A 338 -15.48 0.86 17.72
C ARG A 338 -13.99 1.03 18.02
N ILE A 339 -13.14 0.98 17.00
CA ILE A 339 -11.69 1.23 17.12
C ILE A 339 -11.42 2.65 17.63
N ALA A 340 -12.08 3.65 17.03
CA ALA A 340 -11.95 5.05 17.46
C ALA A 340 -12.41 5.24 18.92
N ARG A 341 -13.45 4.54 19.37
CA ARG A 341 -13.91 4.59 20.75
C ARG A 341 -12.91 3.97 21.72
N GLN A 342 -12.30 2.84 21.37
CA GLN A 342 -11.29 2.16 22.19
C GLN A 342 -10.00 2.98 22.33
N SER A 343 -9.68 3.80 21.35
CA SER A 343 -8.52 4.72 21.37
C SER A 343 -8.83 6.10 21.98
N ASP A 344 -9.95 6.23 22.70
CA ASP A 344 -10.48 7.48 23.25
C ASP A 344 -10.52 8.61 22.20
N TRP A 345 -10.99 8.27 20.99
CA TRP A 345 -11.11 9.18 19.85
C TRP A 345 -9.78 9.86 19.49
N GLY A 346 -8.67 9.14 19.62
CA GLY A 346 -7.32 9.63 19.31
C GLY A 346 -6.69 10.51 20.42
N GLN A 347 -7.34 10.70 21.57
CA GLN A 347 -6.77 11.48 22.67
C GLN A 347 -5.57 10.78 23.32
N GLY A 348 -5.55 9.45 23.35
CA GLY A 348 -4.39 8.68 23.84
C GLY A 348 -3.11 8.93 23.04
N GLN A 349 -3.23 9.27 21.75
CA GLN A 349 -2.08 9.62 20.90
C GLN A 349 -1.63 11.07 21.09
N LEU A 350 -2.53 12.02 21.36
CA LEU A 350 -2.14 13.40 21.69
C LEU A 350 -1.23 13.44 22.92
N ALA A 351 -1.53 12.63 23.93
CA ALA A 351 -0.70 12.50 25.13
C ALA A 351 0.71 11.95 24.84
N LYS A 352 0.81 10.96 23.94
CA LYS A 352 2.09 10.37 23.48
C LYS A 352 2.89 11.32 22.59
N VAL A 353 2.22 12.04 21.69
CA VAL A 353 2.86 13.03 20.82
C VAL A 353 3.38 14.20 21.64
N SER A 354 2.64 14.68 22.66
CA SER A 354 3.16 15.73 23.55
C SER A 354 4.40 15.30 24.35
N THR A 355 4.54 14.01 24.64
CA THR A 355 5.77 13.46 25.27
C THR A 355 6.90 13.32 24.26
N LEU A 356 6.62 12.90 23.02
CA LEU A 356 7.60 12.73 21.95
C LEU A 356 8.06 14.05 21.32
N THR A 357 7.28 15.12 21.34
CA THR A 357 7.71 16.45 20.86
C THR A 357 8.81 17.08 21.70
N GLN A 358 9.15 16.51 22.87
CA GLN A 358 10.37 16.86 23.61
C GLN A 358 11.62 16.12 23.08
N THR A 359 11.47 15.21 22.11
CA THR A 359 12.55 14.39 21.56
C THR A 359 12.45 14.33 20.04
N GLU A 360 13.07 15.32 19.40
CA GLU A 360 13.54 15.38 18.00
C GLU A 360 12.52 15.26 16.84
N ASN A 361 12.45 16.35 16.05
CA ASN A 361 11.89 16.39 14.70
C ASN A 361 12.99 16.00 13.69
N GLN A 362 13.02 14.74 13.26
CA GLN A 362 13.77 14.35 12.07
C GLN A 362 12.89 13.57 11.09
N ALA A 363 13.15 13.77 9.79
CA ALA A 363 12.58 12.92 8.76
C ALA A 363 13.03 11.47 9.02
N ASP A 364 12.09 10.56 9.17
CA ASP A 364 12.41 9.14 9.37
C ASP A 364 12.84 8.52 8.03
N HIS A 365 14.16 8.40 7.87
CA HIS A 365 14.80 7.86 6.68
C HIS A 365 14.49 6.38 6.45
N GLU A 366 14.07 5.63 7.47
CA GLU A 366 13.76 4.20 7.36
C GLU A 366 12.34 3.97 6.81
N THR A 367 11.34 4.68 7.33
CA THR A 367 9.93 4.47 6.92
C THR A 367 9.51 5.28 5.69
N GLY A 368 10.43 6.07 5.12
CA GLY A 368 10.20 6.92 3.94
C GLY A 368 9.20 8.06 4.19
N ARG A 369 8.96 8.41 5.47
CA ARG A 369 8.06 9.52 5.84
C ARG A 369 8.60 10.83 5.24
N PRO A 370 7.75 11.67 4.62
CA PRO A 370 8.18 13.01 4.24
C PRO A 370 8.57 13.80 5.49
N ALA A 371 9.54 14.71 5.36
CA ALA A 371 9.84 15.67 6.42
C ALA A 371 8.56 16.42 6.82
N LEU A 372 8.28 16.51 8.12
CA LEU A 372 7.22 17.39 8.64
C LEU A 372 7.61 18.83 8.29
N TYR A 373 6.87 19.48 7.39
CA TYR A 373 7.01 20.92 7.23
C TYR A 373 6.55 21.60 8.52
N ASP A 374 7.43 22.47 9.01
CA ASP A 374 7.22 23.35 10.13
C ASP A 374 5.89 24.12 9.97
N ASN A 375 5.06 24.12 11.01
CA ASN A 375 3.88 25.00 11.08
C ASN A 375 4.19 26.29 11.85
N GLY A 376 5.47 26.61 12.07
CA GLY A 376 5.94 27.93 12.45
C GLY A 376 5.74 28.90 11.30
N ILE A 377 4.56 29.53 11.22
CA ILE A 377 4.51 30.89 10.69
C ILE A 377 5.28 31.72 11.70
N ASP A 378 6.50 32.09 11.36
CA ASP A 378 7.30 33.02 12.14
C ASP A 378 6.50 34.33 12.23
N THR A 379 6.09 34.70 13.45
CA THR A 379 5.33 35.94 13.68
C THR A 379 6.25 37.17 13.72
N GLU A 380 7.55 36.99 13.51
CA GLU A 380 8.50 38.08 13.41
C GLU A 380 8.77 38.43 11.95
N TYR A 381 8.40 39.65 11.58
CA TYR A 381 8.67 40.24 10.28
C TYR A 381 10.19 40.42 10.10
N THR A 382 10.83 39.52 9.35
CA THR A 382 12.24 39.59 9.01
C THR A 382 12.42 40.21 7.62
N HIS A 383 13.02 41.41 7.57
CA HIS A 383 13.43 42.05 6.33
C HIS A 383 14.61 41.28 5.70
N SER A 384 14.32 40.45 4.70
CA SER A 384 15.34 39.89 3.81
C SER A 384 14.77 39.70 2.40
N ILE A 385 14.66 40.81 1.66
CA ILE A 385 14.54 40.77 0.19
C ILE A 385 15.97 40.62 -0.35
N GLY A 386 16.38 39.36 -0.54
CA GLY A 386 17.54 38.99 -1.33
C GLY A 386 17.17 38.89 -2.80
N ILE A 387 17.57 39.88 -3.59
CA ILE A 387 17.40 39.96 -5.04
C ILE A 387 18.08 38.74 -5.70
N GLN A 388 17.31 37.88 -6.35
CA GLN A 388 17.85 36.86 -7.27
C GLN A 388 18.22 37.55 -8.60
N LYS A 389 19.52 37.69 -8.87
CA LYS A 389 20.02 37.97 -10.21
C LYS A 389 19.90 36.70 -11.07
N GLY A 390 19.17 36.81 -12.17
CA GLY A 390 19.13 35.77 -13.21
C GLY A 390 20.45 35.70 -13.99
N HIS A 391 20.77 34.51 -14.46
CA HIS A 391 21.69 34.30 -15.57
C HIS A 391 20.89 33.78 -16.76
N ILE A 392 21.18 34.37 -17.92
CA ILE A 392 20.64 34.09 -19.26
C ILE A 392 20.96 32.65 -19.68
#